data_AF-A0AB34FA35-F1
#
_entry.id   AF-A0AB34FA35-F1
#
_cell.length_a   1.000
_cell.length_b   1.000
_cell.length_c   1.000
_cell.angle_alpha   90.00
_cell.angle_beta   90.00
_cell.angle_gamma   90.00
#
_symmetry.space_group_name_H-M   'P 1'
#
loop_
_entity.id
_entity.type
_entity.pdbx_description
1 polymer ?
#
loop_
_entity_poly.entity_id
_entity_poly.type
_entity_poly.pdbx_seq_one_letter_code
_entity_poly.pdbx_strand_id
1 'polypeptide(L)'
;MAILGDIIEVHHRRRHPRLGAQEDSRSIESIQNLLDSYELSLNTLTISPGAITGRSPSRTHRCATPGSPAHSEDVCASPDSAGGHPRAQLVIAYSTHILHVLHVLLYGKWDAIAMLEDDDDWITSKRFTQCTSHAIAASQSLSTILAIDPELAFMSYLFGIYLLQGSFIFLLFADRLPQLGPNESVQQACENIIRAHEVCVVTLSTEFQV
;
A
#
# COMPACT_ATOMS: atom_id res chain seq x y z
N MET A 1 10.46 -6.93 6.24
CA MET A 1 9.73 -8.22 6.32
C MET A 1 9.46 -8.57 7.79
N ALA A 2 8.72 -7.73 8.52
CA ALA A 2 8.41 -7.95 9.94
C ALA A 2 6.91 -7.71 10.21
N ILE A 3 6.36 -6.58 9.73
CA ILE A 3 4.97 -6.17 9.98
C ILE A 3 3.93 -7.23 9.59
N LEU A 4 4.00 -7.79 8.37
CA LEU A 4 3.04 -8.83 7.98
C LEU A 4 3.16 -10.06 8.88
N GLY A 5 4.37 -10.42 9.29
CA GLY A 5 4.61 -11.50 10.26
C GLY A 5 3.99 -11.19 11.63
N ASP A 6 4.13 -9.95 12.10
CA ASP A 6 3.52 -9.50 13.36
C ASP A 6 1.99 -9.54 13.28
N ILE A 7 1.41 -9.13 12.15
CA ILE A 7 -0.03 -9.23 11.90
C ILE A 7 -0.46 -10.71 11.89
N ILE A 8 0.24 -11.58 11.17
CA ILE A 8 -0.03 -13.04 11.14
C ILE A 8 -0.01 -13.60 12.58
N GLU A 9 1.00 -13.23 13.36
CA GLU A 9 1.17 -13.72 14.73
C GLU A 9 0.01 -13.27 15.64
N VAL A 10 -0.47 -12.03 15.52
CA VAL A 10 -1.66 -11.55 16.25
C VAL A 10 -2.89 -12.39 15.91
N HIS A 11 -3.12 -12.66 14.61
CA HIS A 11 -4.25 -13.49 14.18
C HIS A 11 -4.13 -14.94 14.62
N HIS A 12 -2.93 -15.50 14.55
CA HIS A 12 -2.67 -16.87 15.01
C HIS A 12 -2.92 -17.01 16.51
N ARG A 13 -2.50 -16.02 17.33
CA ARG A 13 -2.77 -16.01 18.77
C ARG A 13 -4.25 -15.99 19.10
N ARG A 14 -5.05 -15.15 18.43
CA ARG A 14 -6.52 -15.11 18.62
C ARG A 14 -7.18 -16.46 18.40
N ARG A 15 -6.70 -17.22 17.41
CA ARG A 15 -7.24 -18.55 17.06
C ARG A 15 -6.56 -19.69 17.82
N HIS A 16 -5.61 -19.40 18.70
CA HIS A 16 -4.85 -20.42 19.40
C HIS A 16 -5.68 -21.02 20.54
N PRO A 17 -5.86 -22.36 20.61
CA PRO A 17 -6.73 -23.01 21.60
C PRO A 17 -6.39 -22.71 23.07
N ARG A 18 -5.12 -22.38 23.36
CA ARG A 18 -4.64 -22.09 24.72
C ARG A 18 -4.37 -20.61 24.99
N LEU A 19 -4.22 -19.79 23.96
CA LEU A 19 -3.76 -18.39 24.07
C LEU A 19 -4.78 -17.37 23.53
N GLY A 20 -5.89 -17.82 22.93
CA GLY A 20 -6.88 -16.94 22.30
C GLY A 20 -7.58 -15.97 23.25
N ALA A 21 -7.58 -16.24 24.55
CA ALA A 21 -8.13 -15.34 25.57
C ALA A 21 -7.15 -14.24 26.02
N GLN A 22 -5.89 -14.26 25.55
CA GLN A 22 -4.91 -13.26 25.93
C GLN A 22 -5.17 -11.94 25.21
N GLU A 23 -5.05 -10.83 25.94
CA GLU A 23 -5.20 -9.49 25.38
C GLU A 23 -4.11 -9.20 24.34
N ASP A 24 -4.53 -8.76 23.15
CA ASP A 24 -3.65 -8.45 22.02
C ASP A 24 -3.50 -6.94 21.75
N SER A 25 -4.15 -6.09 22.56
CA SER A 25 -4.21 -4.62 22.40
C SER A 25 -2.83 -3.99 22.19
N ARG A 26 -1.84 -4.36 23.00
CA ARG A 26 -0.47 -3.82 22.92
C ARG A 26 0.24 -4.19 21.61
N SER A 27 0.01 -5.41 21.12
CA SER A 27 0.59 -5.87 19.86
C SER A 27 -0.03 -5.11 18.69
N ILE A 28 -1.35 -4.92 18.70
CA ILE A 28 -2.04 -4.13 17.67
C ILE A 28 -1.55 -2.68 17.68
N GLU A 29 -1.46 -2.04 18.85
CA GLU A 29 -0.98 -0.67 18.98
C GLU A 29 0.45 -0.51 18.47
N SER A 30 1.32 -1.48 18.77
CA SER A 30 2.71 -1.48 18.27
C SER A 30 2.78 -1.60 16.75
N ILE A 31 1.97 -2.48 16.15
CA ILE A 31 1.88 -2.63 14.69
C ILE A 31 1.30 -1.37 14.05
N GLN A 32 0.25 -0.80 14.65
CA GLN A 32 -0.37 0.43 14.17
C GLN A 32 0.63 1.59 14.17
N ASN A 33 1.33 1.83 15.27
CA ASN A 33 2.35 2.89 15.35
C ASN A 33 3.44 2.71 14.28
N LEU A 34 3.80 1.46 13.98
CA LEU A 34 4.76 1.16 12.93
C LEU A 34 4.18 1.50 11.55
N LEU A 35 2.94 1.11 11.24
CA LEU A 35 2.27 1.47 9.99
C LEU A 35 2.12 3.00 9.84
N ASP A 36 1.72 3.70 10.89
CA ASP A 36 1.61 5.17 10.89
C ASP A 36 2.97 5.83 10.60
N SER A 37 4.06 5.28 11.15
CA SER A 37 5.41 5.77 10.84
C SER A 37 5.81 5.58 9.37
N TYR A 38 5.37 4.48 8.75
CA TYR A 38 5.59 4.23 7.32
C TYR A 38 4.75 5.18 6.46
N GLU A 39 3.53 5.49 6.87
CA GLU A 39 2.69 6.46 6.16
C GLU A 39 3.35 7.85 6.16
N LEU A 40 3.86 8.31 7.31
CA LEU A 40 4.62 9.56 7.40
C LEU A 40 5.87 9.54 6.53
N SER A 41 6.59 8.41 6.49
CA SER A 41 7.76 8.24 5.63
C SER A 41 7.38 8.31 4.15
N LEU A 42 6.29 7.67 3.73
CA LEU A 42 5.81 7.72 2.34
C LEU A 42 5.39 9.14 1.94
N ASN A 43 4.68 9.85 2.81
CA ASN A 43 4.29 11.24 2.58
C ASN A 43 5.50 12.15 2.38
N THR A 44 6.56 11.96 3.19
CA THR A 44 7.83 12.69 3.02
C THR A 44 8.47 12.40 1.66
N LEU A 45 8.40 11.14 1.22
CA LEU A 45 8.97 10.68 -0.05
C LEU A 45 8.20 11.21 -1.27
N THR A 46 6.89 11.41 -1.14
CA THR A 46 6.04 12.07 -2.13
C THR A 46 6.42 13.54 -2.33
N ILE A 47 6.75 14.25 -1.23
CA ILE A 47 7.13 15.67 -1.26
C ILE A 47 8.55 15.86 -1.81
N SER A 48 9.46 14.91 -1.55
CA SER A 48 10.85 14.95 -2.00
C SER A 48 11.29 13.65 -2.70
N PRO A 49 10.91 13.45 -3.98
CA PRO A 49 11.24 12.24 -4.73
C PRO A 49 12.75 12.08 -5.01
N GLY A 50 13.53 13.15 -4.83
CA GLY A 50 14.97 13.18 -5.10
C GLY A 50 15.83 12.30 -4.19
N ALA A 51 15.27 11.74 -3.12
CA ALA A 51 16.00 10.87 -2.18
C ALA A 51 16.21 9.43 -2.69
N ILE A 52 15.45 8.96 -3.68
CA ILE A 52 15.57 7.58 -4.20
C ILE A 52 16.77 7.43 -5.13
N THR A 53 17.24 8.51 -5.75
CA THR A 53 18.48 8.47 -6.52
C THR A 53 19.64 8.64 -5.55
N GLY A 54 20.36 7.56 -5.29
CA GLY A 54 21.61 7.56 -4.52
C GLY A 54 22.70 8.37 -5.21
N ARG A 55 22.53 9.69 -5.34
CA ARG A 55 23.62 10.60 -5.62
C ARG A 55 24.34 10.81 -4.29
N SER A 56 25.26 9.89 -4.03
CA SER A 56 26.33 10.06 -3.05
C SER A 56 26.79 11.51 -3.09
N PRO A 57 26.85 12.23 -1.95
CA PRO A 57 27.50 13.54 -1.95
C PRO A 57 28.96 13.26 -2.25
N SER A 58 29.34 13.41 -3.51
CA SER A 58 30.73 13.48 -3.93
C SER A 58 31.33 14.64 -3.14
N ARG A 59 31.89 14.33 -1.97
CA ARG A 59 32.83 15.17 -1.23
C ARG A 59 33.96 15.44 -2.21
N THR A 60 33.86 16.56 -2.92
CA THR A 60 34.95 17.14 -3.65
C THR A 60 35.96 17.60 -2.61
N HIS A 61 36.81 16.67 -2.16
CA HIS A 61 38.11 17.02 -1.63
C HIS A 61 38.89 17.62 -2.80
N ARG A 62 38.80 18.94 -2.96
CA ARG A 62 39.70 19.72 -3.81
C ARG A 62 41.10 19.61 -3.23
N CYS A 63 41.92 18.73 -3.80
CA CYS A 63 43.36 18.81 -3.65
C CYS A 63 43.84 19.91 -4.59
N ALA A 64 44.30 21.02 -4.02
CA ALA A 64 44.81 22.16 -4.76
C ALA A 64 46.24 21.85 -5.26
N THR A 65 46.45 21.89 -6.58
CA THR A 65 47.77 22.04 -7.20
C THR A 65 47.76 23.32 -8.04
N PRO A 66 48.73 24.24 -7.86
CA PRO A 66 48.77 25.49 -8.59
C PRO A 66 49.62 25.40 -9.87
N GLY A 67 49.07 25.81 -11.02
CA GLY A 67 49.89 26.14 -12.18
C GLY A 67 49.25 25.97 -13.56
N SER A 68 48.41 26.93 -13.98
CA SER A 68 48.38 27.55 -15.35
C SER A 68 47.00 28.12 -15.72
N PRO A 69 46.93 29.18 -16.55
CA PRO A 69 45.79 30.08 -16.59
C PRO A 69 44.85 29.91 -17.80
N ALA A 70 43.59 30.30 -17.56
CA ALA A 70 42.62 30.96 -18.44
C ALA A 70 42.29 30.35 -19.82
N HIS A 71 41.08 29.79 -19.93
CA HIS A 71 40.12 30.18 -20.95
C HIS A 71 38.71 30.09 -20.38
N SER A 72 38.02 31.24 -20.40
CA SER A 72 36.62 31.42 -20.04
C SER A 72 35.75 30.99 -21.21
N GLU A 73 34.70 30.21 -20.95
CA GLU A 73 33.47 30.18 -21.75
C GLU A 73 32.31 29.72 -20.84
N ASP A 74 31.56 30.72 -20.37
CA ASP A 74 30.15 30.62 -19.99
C ASP A 74 29.36 30.02 -21.16
N VAL A 75 28.59 28.94 -20.96
CA VAL A 75 27.28 28.72 -21.61
C VAL A 75 26.46 27.71 -20.78
N CYS A 76 25.39 28.24 -20.21
CA CYS A 76 24.05 27.66 -20.01
C CYS A 76 23.89 26.33 -19.26
N ALA A 77 23.40 26.50 -18.02
CA ALA A 77 22.20 25.86 -17.48
C ALA A 77 21.53 24.84 -18.43
N SER A 78 21.76 23.56 -18.18
CA SER A 78 20.90 22.50 -18.69
C SER A 78 19.56 22.58 -17.94
N PRO A 79 18.41 22.73 -18.61
CA PRO A 79 17.11 22.57 -17.99
C PRO A 79 16.75 21.08 -17.97
N ASP A 80 17.60 20.24 -17.38
CA ASP A 80 17.38 18.80 -17.25
C ASP A 80 17.06 18.45 -15.80
N SER A 81 15.91 18.92 -15.31
CA SER A 81 15.38 18.46 -14.03
C SER A 81 13.88 18.73 -13.86
N ALA A 82 13.09 18.47 -14.90
CA ALA A 82 11.62 18.44 -14.84
C ALA A 82 11.03 17.02 -14.96
N GLY A 83 11.87 15.98 -14.88
CA GLY A 83 11.46 14.58 -14.91
C GLY A 83 11.51 13.94 -13.53
N GLY A 84 10.53 14.24 -12.67
CA GLY A 84 10.32 13.44 -11.46
C GLY A 84 10.16 11.97 -11.84
N HIS A 85 11.02 11.10 -11.30
CA HIS A 85 11.18 9.72 -11.80
C HIS A 85 9.85 8.94 -11.82
N PRO A 86 9.36 8.47 -12.98
CA PRO A 86 8.12 7.68 -13.08
C PRO A 86 8.16 6.43 -12.19
N ARG A 87 9.35 5.87 -11.97
CA ARG A 87 9.58 4.75 -11.04
C ARG A 87 9.35 5.11 -9.57
N ALA A 88 9.67 6.34 -9.16
CA ALA A 88 9.41 6.80 -7.79
C ALA A 88 7.91 6.90 -7.52
N GLN A 89 7.14 7.42 -8.48
CA GLN A 89 5.69 7.50 -8.40
C GLN A 89 5.05 6.12 -8.32
N LEU A 90 5.53 5.15 -9.12
CA LEU A 90 5.12 3.75 -9.02
C LEU A 90 5.38 3.19 -7.62
N VAL A 91 6.62 3.30 -7.13
CA VAL A 91 6.99 2.79 -5.79
C VAL A 91 6.10 3.39 -4.71
N ILE A 92 5.85 4.70 -4.76
CA ILE A 92 4.97 5.38 -3.79
C ILE A 92 3.54 4.83 -3.89
N ALA A 93 2.93 4.81 -5.07
CA ALA A 93 1.55 4.39 -5.24
C ALA A 93 1.32 2.93 -4.78
N TYR A 94 2.21 2.01 -5.19
CA TYR A 94 2.16 0.61 -4.76
C TYR A 94 2.39 0.46 -3.26
N SER A 95 3.34 1.21 -2.68
CA SER A 95 3.61 1.15 -1.24
C SER A 95 2.43 1.68 -0.43
N THR A 96 1.78 2.76 -0.86
CA THR A 96 0.58 3.31 -0.22
C THR A 96 -0.57 2.29 -0.26
N HIS A 97 -0.79 1.63 -1.40
CA HIS A 97 -1.80 0.58 -1.49
C HIS A 97 -1.51 -0.57 -0.51
N ILE A 98 -0.29 -1.11 -0.51
CA ILE A 98 0.09 -2.21 0.40
C ILE A 98 -0.03 -1.78 1.86
N LEU A 99 0.36 -0.55 2.21
CA LEU A 99 0.24 -0.02 3.57
C LEU A 99 -1.22 -0.06 4.03
N HIS A 100 -2.16 0.41 3.21
CA HIS A 100 -3.58 0.33 3.55
C HIS A 100 -4.08 -1.11 3.63
N VAL A 101 -3.62 -2.00 2.75
CA VAL A 101 -3.96 -3.44 2.85
C VAL A 101 -3.43 -4.04 4.16
N LEU A 102 -2.26 -3.63 4.66
CA LEU A 102 -1.75 -4.08 5.96
C LEU A 102 -2.64 -3.63 7.12
N HIS A 103 -3.21 -2.41 7.07
CA HIS A 103 -4.24 -2.01 8.05
C HIS A 103 -5.53 -2.83 7.92
N VAL A 104 -5.98 -3.11 6.68
CA VAL A 104 -7.12 -4.01 6.43
C VAL A 104 -6.87 -5.38 7.05
N LEU A 105 -5.67 -5.93 6.89
CA LEU A 105 -5.29 -7.21 7.50
C LEU A 105 -5.18 -7.13 9.03
N LEU A 106 -4.77 -5.99 9.59
CA LEU A 106 -4.67 -5.82 11.05
C LEU A 106 -6.04 -5.80 11.74
N TYR A 107 -6.99 -5.05 11.19
CA TYR A 107 -8.32 -4.85 11.79
C TYR A 107 -9.41 -5.78 11.26
N GLY A 108 -9.22 -6.31 10.04
CA GLY A 108 -10.18 -7.13 9.31
C GLY A 108 -10.17 -8.60 9.72
N LYS A 109 -11.27 -9.28 9.42
CA LYS A 109 -11.35 -10.74 9.43
C LYS A 109 -10.68 -11.29 8.17
N TRP A 110 -9.91 -12.36 8.34
CA TRP A 110 -9.15 -13.00 7.24
C TRP A 110 -9.92 -14.05 6.47
N ASP A 111 -11.08 -14.44 6.98
CA ASP A 111 -11.98 -15.37 6.34
C ASP A 111 -13.24 -14.61 5.90
N ALA A 112 -13.54 -14.66 4.61
CA ALA A 112 -14.69 -13.98 4.02
C ALA A 112 -16.01 -14.54 4.56
N ILE A 113 -16.07 -15.83 4.92
CA ILE A 113 -17.27 -16.45 5.48
C ILE A 113 -17.52 -15.88 6.88
N ALA A 114 -16.54 -15.98 7.79
CA ALA A 114 -16.64 -15.39 9.13
C ALA A 114 -16.89 -13.87 9.12
N MET A 115 -16.47 -13.19 8.05
CA MET A 115 -16.73 -11.76 7.86
C MET A 115 -18.19 -11.47 7.49
N LEU A 116 -18.84 -12.34 6.70
CA LEU A 116 -20.24 -12.21 6.29
C LEU A 116 -21.23 -12.67 7.37
N GLU A 117 -20.89 -13.73 8.12
CA GLU A 117 -21.74 -14.28 9.19
C GLU A 117 -21.88 -13.33 10.38
N ASP A 118 -20.83 -12.55 10.69
CA ASP A 118 -20.80 -11.54 11.76
C ASP A 118 -21.22 -12.03 13.16
N ASP A 119 -20.88 -13.28 13.51
CA ASP A 119 -21.25 -13.90 14.80
C ASP A 119 -20.82 -13.14 16.07
N ASP A 120 -19.87 -12.21 15.96
CA ASP A 120 -19.26 -11.44 17.07
C ASP A 120 -19.59 -9.93 17.04
N ASP A 121 -20.63 -9.52 16.30
CA ASP A 121 -21.01 -8.10 16.12
C ASP A 121 -19.86 -7.21 15.60
N TRP A 122 -18.88 -7.80 14.90
CA TRP A 122 -17.67 -7.12 14.45
C TRP A 122 -18.00 -5.90 13.58
N ILE A 123 -19.06 -5.95 12.75
CA ILE A 123 -19.50 -4.84 11.88
C ILE A 123 -19.81 -3.57 12.68
N THR A 124 -20.27 -3.68 13.93
CA THR A 124 -20.57 -2.51 14.78
C THR A 124 -19.34 -1.98 15.53
N SER A 125 -18.21 -2.70 15.46
CA SER A 125 -17.01 -2.39 16.22
C SER A 125 -16.18 -1.26 15.61
N LYS A 126 -15.36 -0.61 16.44
CA LYS A 126 -14.35 0.35 15.97
C LYS A 126 -13.35 -0.27 14.99
N ARG A 127 -13.05 -1.57 15.13
CA ARG A 127 -12.13 -2.29 14.23
C ARG A 127 -12.70 -2.36 12.82
N PHE A 128 -14.01 -2.58 12.68
CA PHE A 128 -14.67 -2.55 11.37
C PHE A 128 -14.59 -1.17 10.72
N THR A 129 -14.83 -0.09 11.46
CA THR A 129 -14.70 1.27 10.93
C THR A 129 -13.29 1.56 10.41
N GLN A 130 -12.26 1.17 11.17
CA GLN A 130 -10.87 1.32 10.76
C GLN A 130 -10.56 0.49 9.50
N CYS A 131 -10.97 -0.78 9.50
CA CYS A 131 -10.81 -1.68 8.35
C CYS A 131 -11.45 -1.09 7.08
N THR A 132 -12.70 -0.61 7.20
CA THR A 132 -13.44 0.02 6.10
C THR A 132 -12.74 1.26 5.57
N SER A 133 -12.29 2.17 6.47
CA SER A 133 -11.62 3.40 6.06
C SER A 133 -10.36 3.11 5.26
N HIS A 134 -9.55 2.15 5.72
CA HIS A 134 -8.33 1.77 5.02
C HIS A 134 -8.61 0.99 3.73
N ALA A 135 -9.68 0.20 3.66
CA ALA A 135 -10.08 -0.47 2.43
C ALA A 135 -10.49 0.53 1.33
N ILE A 136 -11.25 1.56 1.70
CA ILE A 136 -11.60 2.65 0.77
C ILE A 136 -10.34 3.39 0.33
N ALA A 137 -9.43 3.75 1.25
CA ALA A 137 -8.17 4.39 0.90
C ALA A 137 -7.27 3.50 0.00
N ALA A 138 -7.26 2.18 0.23
CA ALA A 138 -6.58 1.22 -0.63
C ALA A 138 -7.15 1.25 -2.06
N SER A 139 -8.47 1.33 -2.21
CA SER A 139 -9.14 1.43 -3.52
C SER A 139 -8.86 2.74 -4.26
N GLN A 140 -8.66 3.84 -3.54
CA GLN A 140 -8.25 5.12 -4.12
C GLN A 140 -6.80 5.04 -4.63
N SER A 141 -5.93 4.38 -3.86
CA SER A 141 -4.56 4.09 -4.28
C SER A 141 -4.54 3.20 -5.53
N LEU A 142 -5.46 2.23 -5.66
CA LEU A 142 -5.60 1.43 -6.89
C LEU A 142 -5.93 2.26 -8.12
N SER A 143 -6.84 3.24 -8.00
CA SER A 143 -7.14 4.16 -9.10
C SER A 143 -5.89 4.92 -9.56
N THR A 144 -5.06 5.36 -8.60
CA THR A 144 -3.78 6.01 -8.90
C THR A 144 -2.82 5.05 -9.59
N ILE A 145 -2.70 3.81 -9.11
CA ILE A 145 -1.85 2.77 -9.73
C ILE A 145 -2.28 2.51 -11.17
N LEU A 146 -3.57 2.28 -11.43
CA LEU A 146 -4.09 2.01 -12.77
C LEU A 146 -3.90 3.18 -13.74
N ALA A 147 -3.82 4.43 -13.24
CA ALA A 147 -3.53 5.60 -14.07
C ALA A 147 -2.06 5.65 -14.54
N ILE A 148 -1.13 5.10 -13.77
CA ILE A 148 0.33 5.15 -14.06
C ILE A 148 0.92 3.82 -14.50
N ASP A 149 0.25 2.70 -14.22
CA ASP A 149 0.60 1.32 -14.58
C ASP A 149 -0.69 0.53 -14.91
N PRO A 150 -1.28 0.76 -16.10
CA PRO A 150 -2.57 0.19 -16.47
C PRO A 150 -2.53 -1.32 -16.70
N GLU A 151 -1.34 -1.91 -16.85
CA GLU A 151 -1.14 -3.35 -17.02
C GLU A 151 -0.71 -4.03 -15.71
N LEU A 152 -0.56 -3.30 -14.61
CA LEU A 152 -0.05 -3.80 -13.32
C LEU A 152 1.29 -4.56 -13.45
N ALA A 153 2.14 -4.13 -14.38
CA ALA A 153 3.37 -4.84 -14.74
C ALA A 153 4.49 -4.62 -13.71
N PHE A 154 4.43 -3.56 -12.91
CA PHE A 154 5.49 -3.20 -11.98
C PHE A 154 5.67 -4.23 -10.85
N MET A 155 4.58 -4.81 -10.33
CA MET A 155 4.61 -5.77 -9.22
C MET A 155 3.61 -6.92 -9.37
N SER A 156 3.38 -7.40 -10.60
CA SER A 156 2.32 -8.34 -10.95
C SER A 156 2.18 -9.56 -10.02
N TYR A 157 3.28 -10.24 -9.70
CA TYR A 157 3.26 -11.48 -8.89
C TYR A 157 2.67 -11.27 -7.48
N LEU A 158 3.22 -10.30 -6.74
CA LEU A 158 2.86 -10.10 -5.33
C LEU A 158 1.61 -9.22 -5.19
N PHE A 159 1.35 -8.36 -6.17
CA PHE A 159 0.27 -7.40 -6.10
C PHE A 159 -1.10 -8.07 -6.11
N GLY A 160 -1.29 -9.12 -6.90
CA GLY A 160 -2.57 -9.85 -6.92
C GLY A 160 -2.97 -10.41 -5.55
N ILE A 161 -1.99 -10.82 -4.74
CA ILE A 161 -2.23 -11.31 -3.37
C ILE A 161 -2.74 -10.19 -2.47
N TYR A 162 -2.08 -9.04 -2.45
CA TYR A 162 -2.51 -7.89 -1.65
C TYR A 162 -3.81 -7.28 -2.16
N LEU A 163 -4.02 -7.25 -3.48
CA LEU A 163 -5.26 -6.83 -4.09
C LEU A 163 -6.42 -7.71 -3.59
N LEU A 164 -6.27 -9.04 -3.62
CA LEU A 164 -7.27 -9.97 -3.09
C LEU A 164 -7.52 -9.77 -1.59
N GLN A 165 -6.46 -9.68 -0.79
CA GLN A 165 -6.54 -9.50 0.66
C GLN A 165 -7.26 -8.20 1.06
N GLY A 166 -7.00 -7.10 0.34
CA GLY A 166 -7.70 -5.83 0.56
C GLY A 166 -9.15 -5.82 0.07
N SER A 167 -9.54 -6.79 -0.76
CA SER A 167 -10.83 -6.81 -1.44
C SER A 167 -11.94 -7.50 -0.65
N PHE A 168 -11.63 -8.36 0.33
CA PHE A 168 -12.66 -9.18 0.98
C PHE A 168 -13.79 -8.35 1.60
N ILE A 169 -13.47 -7.23 2.26
CA ILE A 169 -14.47 -6.36 2.89
C ILE A 169 -15.49 -5.78 1.90
N PHE A 170 -15.13 -5.65 0.62
CA PHE A 170 -16.07 -5.20 -0.41
C PHE A 170 -17.14 -6.25 -0.74
N LEU A 171 -16.95 -7.53 -0.39
CA LEU A 171 -18.01 -8.54 -0.46
C LEU A 171 -19.14 -8.23 0.52
N LEU A 172 -18.79 -7.74 1.72
CA LEU A 172 -19.76 -7.30 2.72
C LEU A 172 -20.50 -6.06 2.24
N PHE A 173 -19.79 -5.11 1.62
CA PHE A 173 -20.46 -3.99 0.98
C PHE A 173 -21.36 -4.43 -0.16
N ALA A 174 -20.94 -5.34 -1.04
CA ALA A 174 -21.78 -5.83 -2.13
C ALA A 174 -23.07 -6.50 -1.61
N ASP A 175 -22.98 -7.28 -0.52
CA ASP A 175 -24.13 -7.92 0.13
C ASP A 175 -25.07 -6.89 0.79
N ARG A 176 -24.51 -5.84 1.40
CA ARG A 176 -25.24 -4.88 2.22
C ARG A 176 -25.59 -3.56 1.52
N LEU A 177 -24.99 -3.24 0.37
CA LEU A 177 -25.25 -2.02 -0.42
C LEU A 177 -26.74 -1.82 -0.74
N PRO A 178 -27.52 -2.87 -1.08
CA PRO A 178 -28.96 -2.73 -1.29
C PRO A 178 -29.72 -2.24 -0.05
N GLN A 179 -29.16 -2.46 1.15
CA GLN A 179 -29.79 -2.15 2.44
C GLN A 179 -29.33 -0.80 3.02
N LEU A 180 -28.09 -0.38 2.78
CA LEU A 180 -27.52 0.87 3.33
C LEU A 180 -27.82 2.14 2.51
N GLY A 181 -28.42 2.01 1.33
CA GLY A 181 -28.65 3.14 0.42
C GLY A 181 -27.40 3.56 -0.37
N PRO A 182 -27.52 4.50 -1.32
CA PRO A 182 -26.43 4.85 -2.21
C PRO A 182 -25.27 5.53 -1.46
N ASN A 183 -24.11 4.89 -1.46
CA ASN A 183 -22.86 5.47 -0.96
C ASN A 183 -21.84 5.53 -2.11
N GLU A 184 -21.67 6.73 -2.69
CA GLU A 184 -20.81 6.97 -3.84
C GLU A 184 -19.36 6.55 -3.59
N SER A 185 -18.85 6.77 -2.37
CA SER A 185 -17.47 6.39 -2.02
C SER A 185 -17.26 4.88 -2.06
N VAL A 186 -18.25 4.10 -1.60
CA VAL A 186 -18.22 2.64 -1.61
C VAL A 186 -18.42 2.11 -3.02
N GLN A 187 -19.33 2.70 -3.79
CA GLN A 187 -19.55 2.34 -5.19
C GLN A 187 -18.29 2.53 -6.03
N GLN A 188 -17.66 3.71 -5.95
CA GLN A 188 -16.41 3.98 -6.66
C GLN A 188 -15.28 3.04 -6.22
N ALA A 189 -15.21 2.73 -4.92
CA ALA A 189 -14.23 1.80 -4.40
C ALA A 189 -14.43 0.38 -4.97
N CYS A 190 -15.67 -0.11 -5.03
CA CYS A 190 -16.01 -1.38 -5.67
C CYS A 190 -15.62 -1.40 -7.16
N GLU A 191 -15.91 -0.33 -7.91
CA GLU A 191 -15.54 -0.21 -9.32
C GLU A 191 -14.02 -0.28 -9.53
N ASN A 192 -13.26 0.46 -8.72
CA ASN A 192 -11.80 0.45 -8.78
C ASN A 192 -11.23 -0.96 -8.50
N ILE A 193 -11.80 -1.67 -7.53
CA ILE A 193 -11.40 -3.03 -7.15
C ILE A 193 -11.70 -4.01 -8.29
N ILE A 194 -12.92 -3.97 -8.86
CA ILE A 194 -13.31 -4.84 -9.99
C ILE A 194 -12.37 -4.63 -11.17
N ARG A 195 -12.12 -3.37 -11.55
CA ARG A 195 -11.21 -3.02 -12.66
C ARG A 195 -9.78 -3.50 -12.39
N ALA A 196 -9.28 -3.33 -11.17
CA ALA A 196 -7.95 -3.81 -10.81
C ALA A 196 -7.85 -5.34 -10.90
N HIS A 197 -8.87 -6.08 -10.46
CA HIS A 197 -8.91 -7.55 -10.57
C HIS A 197 -8.98 -8.02 -12.03
N GLU A 198 -9.73 -7.31 -12.89
CA GLU A 198 -9.80 -7.60 -14.32
C GLU A 198 -8.43 -7.48 -14.99
N VAL A 199 -7.68 -6.40 -14.70
CA VAL A 199 -6.31 -6.26 -15.22
C VAL A 199 -5.39 -7.33 -14.62
N CYS A 200 -5.45 -7.51 -13.30
CA CYS A 200 -4.59 -8.42 -12.57
C CYS A 200 -4.69 -9.86 -13.08
N VAL A 201 -5.90 -10.35 -13.39
CA VAL A 201 -6.11 -11.72 -13.87
C VAL A 201 -5.52 -11.95 -15.27
N VAL A 202 -5.49 -10.91 -16.11
CA VAL A 202 -4.89 -10.98 -17.45
C VAL A 202 -3.37 -10.89 -17.38
N THR A 203 -2.83 -10.11 -16.44
CA THR A 203 -1.38 -9.90 -16.28
C THR A 203 -0.68 -11.06 -15.56
N LEU A 204 -1.35 -11.74 -14.62
CA LEU A 204 -0.75 -12.85 -13.89
C LEU A 204 -0.60 -14.08 -14.79
N SER A 205 0.64 -14.36 -15.22
CA SER A 205 0.97 -15.60 -15.92
C SER A 205 0.84 -16.79 -14.93
N THR A 206 -0.16 -17.65 -15.12
CA THR A 206 -0.34 -18.88 -14.32
C THR A 206 0.51 -20.06 -14.81
N GLU A 207 1.50 -19.83 -15.68
CA GLU A 207 2.36 -20.86 -16.28
C GLU A 207 3.20 -21.68 -15.28
N PHE A 208 3.12 -21.38 -13.97
CA PHE A 208 3.75 -22.16 -12.90
C PHE A 208 2.85 -23.26 -12.31
N GLN A 209 1.68 -23.53 -12.90
CA GLN A 209 0.87 -24.74 -12.62
C GLN A 209 1.19 -25.82 -13.67
N VAL A 210 2.35 -26.46 -13.53
CA VAL A 210 2.69 -27.72 -14.24
C VAL A 210 2.78 -28.85 -13.23
#